data_AF-A0A4D8Q9W0-F1
#
_entry.id   AF-A0A4D8Q9W0-F1
#
_cell.length_a   1.000
_cell.length_b   1.000
_cell.length_c   1.000
_cell.angle_alpha   90.00
_cell.angle_beta   90.00
_cell.angle_gamma   90.00
#
_symmetry.space_group_name_H-M   'P 1'
#
loop_
_entity.id
_entity.type
_entity.pdbx_description
1 polymer ?
#
loop_
_entity_poly.entity_id
_entity_poly.type
_entity_poly.pdbx_seq_one_letter_code
_entity_poly.pdbx_strand_id
1 'polypeptide(L)'
;MQLPTTKFRDGHIGMRDFRGDVVRAYTGNDAAELYAAMRRVRARAAAAAMNGDIDRAVGLTDAADRIEADLQANPGEVGWIFHSEVCIWKDPVVAQQRTKSIRLLHKQLCKDSALSGQGLADYIVTFRKPGDNPDPVAGPLAQWVGEDAAGGGVDVSPEAYEADVAERRARGQDAWPFETWRSILVWQRYASPVWTDIRQTRTLQYRGGRDEKDEQHISPLQLDVIERCVDLWSNPGETVFTPFAGIGSEIHAAVEMGRRGLGFELKDTYFAKAVKNLNELDARLDEMEALLS
;
A
#
# COMPACT_ATOMS: atom_id res chain seq x y z
N MET A 1 6.18 4.99 2.09
CA MET A 1 7.53 5.06 2.69
C MET A 1 7.76 6.45 3.27
N GLN A 2 8.51 6.59 4.38
CA GLN A 2 8.98 7.91 4.81
C GLN A 2 10.04 8.45 3.85
N LEU A 3 10.01 9.75 3.58
CA LEU A 3 10.91 10.36 2.60
C LEU A 3 12.15 10.90 3.32
N PRO A 4 13.37 10.57 2.88
CA PRO A 4 14.57 11.18 3.43
C PRO A 4 14.60 12.68 3.09
N THR A 5 14.97 13.51 4.06
CA THR A 5 15.23 14.94 3.83
C THR A 5 16.72 15.20 3.67
N THR A 6 17.06 16.16 2.82
CA THR A 6 18.44 16.53 2.48
C THR A 6 18.70 17.98 2.81
N LYS A 7 19.94 18.31 3.21
CA LYS A 7 20.32 19.69 3.52
C LYS A 7 20.11 20.65 2.35
N PHE A 8 20.31 20.19 1.12
CA PHE A 8 20.17 21.01 -0.09
C PHE A 8 18.70 21.32 -0.42
N ARG A 9 17.81 20.32 -0.37
CA ARG A 9 16.40 20.48 -0.74
C ARG A 9 15.53 20.99 0.41
N ASP A 10 15.82 20.56 1.63
CA ASP A 10 14.92 20.67 2.79
C ASP A 10 15.53 21.48 3.95
N GLY A 11 16.76 21.98 3.80
CA GLY A 11 17.47 22.77 4.82
C GLY A 11 18.00 21.98 6.01
N HIS A 12 17.64 20.69 6.15
CA HIS A 12 18.09 19.79 7.22
C HIS A 12 18.25 18.34 6.71
N ILE A 13 18.97 17.51 7.46
CA ILE A 13 19.08 16.07 7.20
C ILE A 13 18.16 15.35 8.18
N GLY A 14 17.31 14.46 7.69
CA GLY A 14 16.32 13.78 8.52
C GLY A 14 15.35 12.93 7.71
N MET A 15 14.10 12.87 8.16
CA MET A 15 13.01 12.17 7.50
C MET A 15 11.72 13.00 7.57
N ARG A 16 10.93 12.96 6.50
CA ARG A 16 9.58 13.50 6.44
C ARG A 16 8.57 12.38 6.64
N ASP A 17 7.57 12.64 7.48
CA ASP A 17 6.40 11.77 7.69
C ASP A 17 5.42 11.79 6.49
N PHE A 18 5.92 11.44 5.29
CA PHE A 18 5.11 11.43 4.08
C PHE A 18 3.93 10.45 4.19
N ARG A 19 4.12 9.32 4.85
CA ARG A 19 3.06 8.34 5.04
C ARG A 19 1.92 8.91 5.90
N GLY A 20 2.25 9.55 7.02
CA GLY A 20 1.25 10.24 7.82
C GLY A 20 0.61 11.41 7.08
N ASP A 21 1.34 12.11 6.20
CA ASP A 21 0.77 13.15 5.34
C ASP A 21 -0.33 12.56 4.43
N VAL A 22 -0.10 11.38 3.83
CA VAL A 22 -1.10 10.68 3.03
C VAL A 22 -2.30 10.28 3.87
N VAL A 23 -2.09 9.66 5.04
CA VAL A 23 -3.20 9.28 5.94
C VAL A 23 -4.06 10.50 6.27
N ARG A 24 -3.43 11.60 6.71
CA ARG A 24 -4.13 12.85 7.03
C ARG A 24 -4.91 13.40 5.83
N ALA A 25 -4.33 13.34 4.63
CA ALA A 25 -4.98 13.83 3.42
C ALA A 25 -6.24 13.04 3.05
N TYR A 26 -6.28 11.73 3.31
CA TYR A 26 -7.43 10.88 2.95
C TYR A 26 -8.45 10.68 4.08
N THR A 27 -8.03 10.77 5.34
CA THR A 27 -8.91 10.66 6.53
C THR A 27 -9.43 12.02 6.98
N GLY A 28 -9.21 13.07 6.20
CA GLY A 28 -9.56 14.44 6.55
C GLY A 28 -10.99 14.52 7.08
N ASN A 29 -11.13 15.14 8.24
CA ASN A 29 -12.42 15.60 8.75
C ASN A 29 -12.51 17.08 8.37
N ASP A 30 -12.75 17.39 7.10
CA ASP A 30 -12.94 18.78 6.65
C ASP A 30 -13.89 19.53 7.60
N ALA A 31 -14.91 18.82 8.08
CA ALA A 31 -15.80 19.26 9.13
C ALA A 31 -15.14 19.62 10.48
N ALA A 32 -14.25 18.77 11.00
CA ALA A 32 -13.55 19.02 12.26
C ALA A 32 -12.49 20.13 12.12
N GLU A 33 -11.83 20.22 10.98
CA GLU A 33 -10.87 21.30 10.69
C GLU A 33 -11.57 22.65 10.57
N LEU A 34 -12.68 22.71 9.83
CA LEU A 34 -13.55 23.89 9.72
C LEU A 34 -14.12 24.27 11.10
N TYR A 35 -14.57 23.30 11.91
CA TYR A 35 -15.03 23.54 13.27
C TYR A 35 -13.92 24.09 14.18
N ALA A 36 -12.70 23.55 14.10
CA ALA A 36 -11.56 24.05 14.85
C ALA A 36 -11.15 25.47 14.40
N ALA A 37 -11.18 25.75 13.09
CA ALA A 37 -10.95 27.08 12.54
C ALA A 37 -11.99 28.08 13.02
N MET A 38 -13.28 27.73 12.96
CA MET A 38 -14.39 28.52 13.50
C MET A 38 -14.16 28.86 14.98
N ARG A 39 -13.82 27.88 15.81
CA ARG A 39 -13.53 28.11 17.25
C ARG A 39 -12.38 29.09 17.45
N ARG A 40 -11.29 29.00 16.68
CA ARG A 40 -10.17 29.95 16.73
C ARG A 40 -10.58 31.37 16.29
N VAL A 41 -11.44 31.49 15.29
CA VAL A 41 -12.00 32.78 14.86
C VAL A 41 -12.88 33.38 15.97
N ARG A 42 -13.81 32.60 16.56
CA ARG A 42 -14.65 33.03 17.69
C ARG A 42 -13.83 33.47 18.91
N ALA A 43 -12.77 32.75 19.25
CA ALA A 43 -11.87 33.14 20.34
C ALA A 43 -11.16 34.48 20.08
N ARG A 44 -10.73 34.73 18.83
CA ARG A 44 -10.14 36.02 18.43
C ARG A 44 -11.16 37.15 18.43
N ALA A 45 -12.42 36.87 18.07
CA ALA A 45 -13.50 37.84 18.17
C ALA A 45 -13.75 38.27 19.62
N ALA A 46 -13.81 37.30 20.54
CA ALA A 46 -13.95 37.56 21.97
C ALA A 46 -12.78 38.40 22.53
N ALA A 47 -11.55 38.08 22.14
CA ALA A 47 -10.37 38.86 22.54
C ALA A 47 -10.38 40.29 21.98
N ALA A 48 -10.80 40.48 20.72
CA ALA A 48 -10.95 41.81 20.12
C ALA A 48 -12.00 42.65 20.87
N ALA A 49 -13.15 42.05 21.21
CA ALA A 49 -14.19 42.70 22.00
C ALA A 49 -13.70 43.10 23.40
N MET A 50 -12.97 42.22 24.09
CA MET A 50 -12.36 42.52 25.40
C MET A 50 -11.36 43.68 25.34
N ASN A 51 -10.68 43.85 24.20
CA ASN A 51 -9.72 44.94 23.97
C ASN A 51 -10.38 46.23 23.42
N GLY A 52 -11.71 46.27 23.27
CA GLY A 52 -12.46 47.43 22.77
C GLY A 52 -12.42 47.62 21.25
N ASP A 53 -11.87 46.67 20.50
CA ASP A 53 -11.83 46.68 19.03
C ASP A 53 -13.10 46.02 18.47
N ILE A 54 -14.20 46.76 18.54
CA ILE A 54 -15.55 46.26 18.24
C ILE A 54 -15.72 45.91 16.77
N ASP A 55 -15.21 46.74 15.84
CA ASP A 55 -15.33 46.49 14.40
C ASP A 55 -14.63 45.19 13.99
N ARG A 56 -13.44 44.93 14.56
CA ARG A 56 -12.72 43.67 14.35
C ARG A 56 -13.46 42.49 14.96
N ALA A 57 -14.07 42.65 16.13
CA ALA A 57 -14.84 41.60 16.78
C ALA A 57 -16.06 41.19 15.95
N VAL A 58 -16.78 42.16 15.37
CA VAL A 58 -17.91 41.92 14.47
C VAL A 58 -17.44 41.19 13.22
N GLY A 59 -16.42 41.70 12.53
CA GLY A 59 -15.93 41.08 11.29
C GLY A 59 -15.41 39.65 11.48
N LEU A 60 -14.80 39.34 12.63
CA LEU A 60 -14.40 37.98 12.98
C LEU A 60 -15.60 37.09 13.32
N THR A 61 -16.61 37.61 14.00
CA THR A 61 -17.84 36.85 14.32
C THR A 61 -18.56 36.46 13.03
N ASP A 62 -18.75 37.40 12.11
CA ASP A 62 -19.36 37.12 10.80
C ASP A 62 -18.57 36.09 9.99
N ALA A 63 -17.24 36.10 10.09
CA ALA A 63 -16.40 35.11 9.44
C ALA A 63 -16.58 33.72 10.06
N ALA A 64 -16.75 33.62 11.38
CA ALA A 64 -17.03 32.35 12.05
C ALA A 64 -18.43 31.82 11.67
N ASP A 65 -19.44 32.68 11.63
CA ASP A 65 -20.81 32.29 11.28
C ASP A 65 -20.91 31.81 9.82
N ARG A 66 -20.14 32.42 8.89
CA ARG A 66 -20.01 31.90 7.51
C ARG A 66 -19.39 30.51 7.45
N ILE A 67 -18.35 30.24 8.24
CA ILE A 67 -17.73 28.90 8.31
C ILE A 67 -18.72 27.89 8.91
N GLU A 68 -19.51 28.29 9.90
CA GLU A 68 -20.53 27.42 10.52
C GLU A 68 -21.67 27.10 9.55
N ALA A 69 -22.15 28.09 8.79
CA ALA A 69 -23.19 27.87 7.79
C ALA A 69 -22.70 26.95 6.66
N ASP A 70 -21.46 27.12 6.20
CA ASP A 70 -20.85 26.23 5.21
C ASP A 70 -20.69 24.81 5.76
N LEU A 71 -20.27 24.65 7.02
CA LEU A 71 -20.20 23.35 7.70
C LEU A 71 -21.57 22.67 7.81
N GLN A 72 -22.64 23.43 8.06
CA GLN A 72 -24.00 22.88 8.15
C GLN A 72 -24.56 22.49 6.77
N ALA A 73 -24.27 23.29 5.74
CA ALA A 73 -24.70 23.02 4.37
C ALA A 73 -23.88 21.91 3.71
N ASN A 74 -22.60 21.83 4.06
CA ASN A 74 -21.60 20.93 3.52
C ASN A 74 -20.84 20.28 4.71
N PRO A 75 -21.45 19.32 5.43
CA PRO A 75 -20.85 18.68 6.61
C PRO A 75 -19.58 17.85 6.32
N GLY A 76 -18.98 18.01 5.14
CA GLY A 76 -17.92 17.17 4.59
C GLY A 76 -18.45 15.80 4.20
N GLU A 77 -17.92 15.23 3.13
CA GLU A 77 -17.94 13.77 3.03
C GLU A 77 -17.12 13.23 4.19
N VAL A 78 -17.60 12.17 4.83
CA VAL A 78 -16.77 11.42 5.78
C VAL A 78 -15.58 10.92 4.97
N GLY A 79 -14.39 11.45 5.25
CA GLY A 79 -13.15 11.02 4.62
C GLY A 79 -12.99 9.50 4.68
N TRP A 80 -12.05 8.95 3.94
CA TRP A 80 -11.85 7.51 3.96
C TRP A 80 -11.50 7.03 5.37
N ILE A 81 -12.00 5.86 5.74
CA ILE A 81 -11.64 5.20 7.00
C ILE A 81 -10.26 4.58 6.81
N PHE A 82 -9.25 5.08 7.52
CA PHE A 82 -7.97 4.39 7.61
C PHE A 82 -8.20 3.02 8.28
N HIS A 83 -7.96 1.96 7.52
CA HIS A 83 -8.39 0.61 7.87
C HIS A 83 -7.25 -0.21 8.47
N SER A 84 -6.11 -0.23 7.80
CA SER A 84 -4.97 -1.03 8.22
C SER A 84 -3.69 -0.52 7.56
N GLU A 85 -2.57 -0.89 8.14
CA GLU A 85 -1.25 -0.67 7.59
C GLU A 85 -0.45 -1.97 7.65
N VAL A 86 0.32 -2.22 6.60
CA VAL A 86 1.25 -3.34 6.53
C VAL A 86 2.65 -2.80 6.27
N CYS A 87 3.62 -3.19 7.10
CA CYS A 87 5.03 -2.97 6.86
C CYS A 87 5.58 -4.05 5.95
N ILE A 88 6.17 -3.66 4.81
CA ILE A 88 6.86 -4.58 3.91
C ILE A 88 8.35 -4.48 4.23
N TRP A 89 8.87 -5.53 4.85
CA TRP A 89 10.28 -5.61 5.19
C TRP A 89 11.13 -5.56 3.93
N LYS A 90 12.27 -4.87 4.03
CA LYS A 90 13.28 -4.79 2.99
C LYS A 90 14.62 -5.20 3.55
N ASP A 91 15.36 -5.95 2.75
CA ASP A 91 16.69 -6.37 3.12
C ASP A 91 17.63 -5.14 3.10
N PRO A 92 18.33 -4.83 4.21
CA PRO A 92 19.20 -3.66 4.28
C PRO A 92 20.41 -3.75 3.35
N VAL A 93 20.90 -4.96 3.04
CA VAL A 93 21.99 -5.21 2.07
C VAL A 93 21.49 -4.96 0.65
N VAL A 94 20.32 -5.47 0.28
CA VAL A 94 19.70 -5.18 -1.03
C VAL A 94 19.43 -3.69 -1.18
N ALA A 95 18.87 -3.06 -0.15
CA ALA A 95 18.64 -1.61 -0.13
C ALA A 95 19.95 -0.82 -0.25
N GLN A 96 21.04 -1.25 0.40
CA GLN A 96 22.36 -0.65 0.29
C GLN A 96 22.91 -0.79 -1.14
N GLN A 97 22.79 -1.97 -1.75
CA GLN A 97 23.27 -2.22 -3.11
C GLN A 97 22.55 -1.34 -4.14
N ARG A 98 21.25 -1.08 -3.96
CA ARG A 98 20.43 -0.23 -4.83
C ARG A 98 20.69 1.26 -4.61
N THR A 99 20.67 1.71 -3.36
CA THR A 99 20.70 3.16 -3.03
C THR A 99 22.12 3.72 -2.84
N LYS A 100 23.11 2.85 -2.63
CA LYS A 100 24.47 3.20 -2.22
C LYS A 100 24.54 4.09 -0.97
N SER A 101 23.52 4.03 -0.11
CA SER A 101 23.44 4.81 1.12
C SER A 101 24.57 4.45 2.09
N ILE A 102 25.36 5.44 2.48
CA ILE A 102 26.42 5.29 3.48
C ILE A 102 25.88 4.82 4.85
N ARG A 103 24.62 5.16 5.16
CA ARG A 103 23.95 4.81 6.43
C ARG A 103 23.78 3.29 6.61
N LEU A 104 23.81 2.53 5.51
CA LEU A 104 23.62 1.07 5.51
C LEU A 104 24.95 0.30 5.41
N LEU A 105 26.10 0.99 5.35
CA LEU A 105 27.40 0.33 5.28
C LEU A 105 27.86 -0.13 6.67
N HIS A 106 28.18 -1.42 6.83
CA HIS A 106 28.79 -1.93 8.07
C HIS A 106 30.09 -1.19 8.42
N LYS A 107 30.88 -0.78 7.42
CA LYS A 107 32.06 0.08 7.65
C LYS A 107 31.71 1.38 8.39
N GLN A 108 30.54 1.95 8.12
CA GLN A 108 30.08 3.15 8.78
C GLN A 108 29.76 2.87 10.25
N LEU A 109 29.13 1.74 10.56
CA LEU A 109 28.92 1.27 11.94
C LEU A 109 30.25 1.18 12.71
N CYS A 110 31.30 0.62 12.10
CA CYS A 110 32.61 0.51 12.74
C CYS A 110 33.34 1.84 12.91
N LYS A 111 33.04 2.86 12.08
CA LYS A 111 33.71 4.16 12.12
C LYS A 111 33.00 5.13 13.07
N ASP A 112 31.69 5.28 12.90
CA ASP A 112 30.81 6.13 13.68
C ASP A 112 29.38 5.63 13.52
N SER A 113 28.91 4.91 14.54
CA SER A 113 27.59 4.30 14.56
C SER A 113 26.45 5.31 14.62
N ALA A 114 26.71 6.56 15.01
CA ALA A 114 25.69 7.62 15.01
C ALA A 114 25.24 8.00 13.58
N LEU A 115 26.04 7.68 12.57
CA LEU A 115 25.70 7.85 11.15
C LEU A 115 25.06 6.60 10.52
N SER A 116 24.97 5.49 11.26
CA SER A 116 24.27 4.28 10.79
C SER A 116 22.76 4.50 10.80
N GLY A 117 22.04 3.82 9.91
CA GLY A 117 20.59 3.92 9.80
C GLY A 117 19.95 2.59 9.42
N GLN A 118 18.62 2.58 9.42
CA GLN A 118 17.85 1.40 9.06
C GLN A 118 17.51 1.41 7.56
N GLY A 119 17.32 0.22 6.99
CA GLY A 119 16.71 0.08 5.67
C GLY A 119 15.32 0.74 5.66
N LEU A 120 14.94 1.32 4.53
CA LEU A 120 13.61 1.93 4.40
C LEU A 120 12.62 0.85 3.96
N ALA A 121 11.69 0.52 4.85
CA ALA A 121 10.58 -0.37 4.55
C ALA A 121 9.58 0.30 3.59
N ASP A 122 8.92 -0.53 2.79
CA ASP A 122 7.72 -0.12 2.06
C ASP A 122 6.51 -0.31 2.97
N TYR A 123 5.41 0.36 2.64
CA TYR A 123 4.17 0.24 3.41
C TYR A 123 2.97 0.21 2.48
N ILE A 124 2.02 -0.65 2.80
CA ILE A 124 0.65 -0.53 2.30
C ILE A 124 -0.13 0.22 3.37
N VAL A 125 -0.81 1.28 2.95
CA VAL A 125 -1.75 2.03 3.79
C VAL A 125 -3.12 1.85 3.16
N THR A 126 -3.99 1.15 3.87
CA THR A 126 -5.30 0.75 3.33
C THR A 126 -6.38 1.65 3.89
N PHE A 127 -7.28 2.06 3.00
CA PHE A 127 -8.42 2.88 3.35
C PHE A 127 -9.70 2.21 2.85
N ARG A 128 -10.82 2.48 3.54
CA ARG A 128 -12.15 2.01 3.14
C ARG A 128 -13.10 3.19 3.02
N LYS A 129 -14.00 3.13 2.04
CA LYS A 129 -15.14 4.04 2.00
C LYS A 129 -16.10 3.71 3.16
N PRO A 130 -16.71 4.70 3.83
CA PRO A 130 -17.79 4.45 4.78
C PRO A 130 -19.02 3.86 4.08
N GLY A 131 -19.88 3.19 4.86
CA GLY A 131 -21.11 2.54 4.39
C GLY A 131 -20.96 1.04 4.24
N ASP A 132 -22.07 0.40 3.85
CA ASP A 132 -22.12 -1.04 3.61
C ASP A 132 -21.60 -1.38 2.21
N ASN A 133 -20.86 -2.48 2.09
CA ASN A 133 -20.44 -3.00 0.80
C ASN A 133 -21.54 -3.92 0.23
N PRO A 134 -22.22 -3.55 -0.88
CA PRO A 134 -23.26 -4.40 -1.48
C PRO A 134 -22.70 -5.70 -2.07
N ASP A 135 -21.42 -5.70 -2.46
CA ASP A 135 -20.72 -6.81 -3.10
C ASP A 135 -19.54 -7.25 -2.20
N PRO A 136 -19.80 -7.99 -1.11
CA PRO A 136 -18.77 -8.35 -0.15
C PRO A 136 -17.65 -9.15 -0.83
N VAL A 137 -16.39 -8.81 -0.52
CA VAL A 137 -15.25 -9.64 -0.90
C VAL A 137 -15.29 -10.90 -0.03
N ALA A 138 -15.67 -12.03 -0.63
CA ALA A 138 -16.01 -13.25 0.09
C ALA A 138 -15.38 -14.49 -0.54
N GLY A 139 -15.08 -15.49 0.30
CA GLY A 139 -14.49 -16.76 -0.11
C GLY A 139 -13.14 -17.03 0.57
N PRO A 140 -12.66 -18.30 0.51
CA PRO A 140 -11.35 -18.66 1.01
C PRO A 140 -10.23 -18.14 0.11
N LEU A 141 -9.06 -17.88 0.71
CA LEU A 141 -7.83 -17.63 -0.05
C LEU A 141 -7.35 -18.95 -0.67
N ALA A 142 -7.35 -19.00 -1.99
CA ALA A 142 -7.10 -20.22 -2.76
C ALA A 142 -5.62 -20.47 -3.08
N GLN A 143 -4.75 -19.49 -2.85
CA GLN A 143 -3.33 -19.60 -3.23
C GLN A 143 -2.41 -18.88 -2.26
N TRP A 144 -1.16 -19.31 -2.23
CA TRP A 144 -0.09 -18.62 -1.53
C TRP A 144 0.66 -17.70 -2.49
N VAL A 145 0.91 -16.46 -2.04
CA VAL A 145 1.75 -15.49 -2.74
C VAL A 145 2.83 -15.01 -1.80
N GLY A 146 4.08 -15.37 -2.08
CA GLY A 146 5.25 -14.96 -1.30
C GLY A 146 6.42 -15.92 -1.52
N GLU A 147 7.43 -15.79 -0.68
CA GLU A 147 8.53 -16.74 -0.55
C GLU A 147 8.00 -18.15 -0.22
N ASP A 148 8.76 -19.18 -0.58
CA ASP A 148 8.48 -20.54 -0.12
C ASP A 148 8.81 -20.68 1.38
N ALA A 149 8.57 -21.87 1.96
CA ALA A 149 8.85 -22.12 3.36
C ALA A 149 10.33 -21.94 3.74
N ALA A 150 11.26 -22.19 2.81
CA ALA A 150 12.70 -21.99 3.05
C ALA A 150 13.08 -20.49 3.05
N GLY A 151 12.36 -19.68 2.27
CA GLY A 151 12.46 -18.22 2.24
C GLY A 151 11.61 -17.51 3.33
N GLY A 152 11.03 -18.25 4.27
CA GLY A 152 10.27 -17.70 5.40
C GLY A 152 8.78 -17.51 5.15
N GLY A 153 8.25 -18.01 4.03
CA GLY A 153 6.82 -18.04 3.74
C GLY A 153 6.09 -19.22 4.38
N VAL A 154 5.08 -19.75 3.68
CA VAL A 154 4.28 -20.89 4.15
C VAL A 154 4.16 -21.93 3.04
N ASP A 155 4.24 -23.20 3.43
CA ASP A 155 3.96 -24.32 2.55
C ASP A 155 2.48 -24.69 2.65
N VAL A 156 1.76 -24.57 1.54
CA VAL A 156 0.34 -24.93 1.41
C VAL A 156 0.12 -26.08 0.44
N SER A 157 1.16 -26.87 0.20
CA SER A 157 1.11 -28.06 -0.63
C SER A 157 0.22 -29.17 -0.02
N PRO A 158 -0.29 -30.10 -0.85
CA PRO A 158 -0.97 -31.30 -0.36
C PRO A 158 -0.11 -32.10 0.63
N GLU A 159 1.20 -32.16 0.41
CA GLU A 159 2.14 -32.87 1.28
C GLU A 159 2.23 -32.23 2.67
N ALA A 160 2.30 -30.90 2.74
CA ALA A 160 2.27 -30.16 4.00
C ALA A 160 0.94 -30.34 4.74
N TYR A 161 -0.18 -30.40 4.01
CA TYR A 161 -1.49 -30.69 4.59
C TYR A 161 -1.55 -32.08 5.21
N GLU A 162 -1.12 -33.12 4.51
CA GLU A 162 -1.12 -34.49 5.06
C GLU A 162 -0.26 -34.61 6.32
N ALA A 163 0.86 -33.89 6.38
CA ALA A 163 1.68 -33.81 7.59
C ALA A 163 0.93 -33.13 8.76
N ASP A 164 0.25 -32.00 8.53
CA ASP A 164 -0.57 -31.32 9.54
C ASP A 164 -1.74 -32.21 10.02
N VAL A 165 -2.41 -32.93 9.11
CA VAL A 165 -3.48 -33.87 9.44
C VAL A 165 -2.95 -35.00 10.34
N ALA A 166 -1.78 -35.56 10.03
CA ALA A 166 -1.16 -36.60 10.85
C ALA A 166 -0.83 -36.08 12.26
N GLU A 167 -0.29 -34.87 12.38
CA GLU A 167 0.04 -34.23 13.65
C GLU A 167 -1.22 -33.94 14.49
N ARG A 168 -2.28 -33.41 13.89
CA ARG A 168 -3.57 -33.17 14.56
C ARG A 168 -4.20 -34.45 15.06
N ARG A 169 -4.25 -35.50 14.23
CA ARG A 169 -4.77 -36.81 14.63
C ARG A 169 -3.97 -37.42 15.77
N ALA A 170 -2.65 -37.28 15.77
CA ALA A 170 -1.81 -37.72 16.89
C ALA A 170 -2.12 -36.97 18.20
N ARG A 171 -2.64 -35.74 18.11
CA ARG A 171 -3.15 -34.94 19.25
C ARG A 171 -4.62 -35.17 19.58
N GLY A 172 -5.31 -36.08 18.88
CA GLY A 172 -6.74 -36.33 19.04
C GLY A 172 -7.62 -35.17 18.54
N GLN A 173 -7.13 -34.39 17.59
CA GLN A 173 -7.84 -33.25 17.00
C GLN A 173 -8.35 -33.58 15.60
N ASP A 174 -9.53 -33.06 15.26
CA ASP A 174 -10.06 -33.13 13.90
C ASP A 174 -9.24 -32.27 12.94
N ALA A 175 -9.09 -32.76 11.71
CA ALA A 175 -8.45 -32.04 10.63
C ALA A 175 -9.48 -31.14 9.92
N TRP A 176 -9.04 -29.94 9.56
CA TRP A 176 -9.82 -29.04 8.72
C TRP A 176 -9.87 -29.56 7.28
N PRO A 177 -10.92 -29.28 6.49
CA PRO A 177 -10.86 -29.48 5.05
C PRO A 177 -9.66 -28.76 4.44
N PHE A 178 -9.03 -29.34 3.42
CA PHE A 178 -7.82 -28.80 2.78
C PHE A 178 -7.94 -27.31 2.42
N GLU A 179 -9.06 -26.92 1.80
CA GLU A 179 -9.35 -25.55 1.41
C GLU A 179 -9.39 -24.58 2.61
N THR A 180 -10.02 -25.01 3.69
CA THR A 180 -10.10 -24.23 4.93
C THR A 180 -8.74 -24.13 5.60
N TRP A 181 -8.01 -25.23 5.67
CA TRP A 181 -6.65 -25.27 6.20
C TRP A 181 -5.72 -24.31 5.45
N ARG A 182 -5.71 -24.41 4.11
CA ARG A 182 -4.92 -23.55 3.22
C ARG A 182 -5.29 -22.08 3.43
N SER A 183 -6.58 -21.75 3.36
CA SER A 183 -7.04 -20.38 3.52
C SER A 183 -6.66 -19.79 4.88
N ILE A 184 -6.71 -20.58 5.96
CA ILE A 184 -6.31 -20.12 7.30
C ILE A 184 -4.81 -19.84 7.34
N LEU A 185 -3.97 -20.72 6.78
CA LEU A 185 -2.52 -20.54 6.75
C LEU A 185 -2.11 -19.31 5.94
N VAL A 186 -2.72 -19.12 4.76
CA VAL A 186 -2.47 -17.93 3.93
C VAL A 186 -2.95 -16.67 4.66
N TRP A 187 -4.16 -16.69 5.22
CA TRP A 187 -4.71 -15.55 5.95
C TRP A 187 -3.82 -15.12 7.12
N GLN A 188 -3.28 -16.07 7.90
CA GLN A 188 -2.38 -15.75 9.00
C GLN A 188 -1.14 -14.96 8.54
N ARG A 189 -0.63 -15.26 7.35
CA ARG A 189 0.49 -14.52 6.75
C ARG A 189 0.06 -13.16 6.22
N TYR A 190 -1.07 -13.10 5.49
CA TYR A 190 -1.57 -11.85 4.92
C TYR A 190 -2.02 -10.85 5.99
N ALA A 191 -2.63 -11.33 7.08
CA ALA A 191 -3.05 -10.53 8.22
C ALA A 191 -1.90 -10.10 9.14
N SER A 192 -0.68 -10.61 8.93
CA SER A 192 0.49 -10.15 9.67
C SER A 192 0.73 -8.66 9.40
N PRO A 193 0.97 -7.83 10.44
CA PRO A 193 1.26 -6.40 10.27
C PRO A 193 2.62 -6.15 9.62
N VAL A 194 3.45 -7.19 9.49
CA VAL A 194 4.74 -7.15 8.82
C VAL A 194 4.82 -8.31 7.82
N TRP A 195 5.04 -7.99 6.55
CA TRP A 195 5.31 -8.96 5.50
C TRP A 195 6.82 -9.04 5.27
N THR A 196 7.41 -10.16 5.70
CA THR A 196 8.85 -10.47 5.57
C THR A 196 9.16 -11.40 4.41
N ASP A 197 8.13 -11.89 3.74
CA ASP A 197 8.11 -13.00 2.79
C ASP A 197 7.71 -12.53 1.37
N ILE A 198 7.95 -11.25 1.08
CA ILE A 198 7.77 -10.67 -0.25
C ILE A 198 9.06 -10.89 -1.05
N ARG A 199 8.95 -11.54 -2.21
CA ARG A 199 10.09 -11.75 -3.12
C ARG A 199 10.51 -10.42 -3.74
N GLN A 200 11.57 -9.83 -3.20
CA GLN A 200 12.00 -8.47 -3.56
C GLN A 200 12.40 -8.31 -5.05
N THR A 201 12.82 -9.40 -5.69
CA THR A 201 13.23 -9.44 -7.10
C THR A 201 12.08 -9.72 -8.07
N ARG A 202 10.92 -10.18 -7.57
CA ARG A 202 9.75 -10.53 -8.41
C ARG A 202 9.04 -9.25 -8.86
N THR A 203 9.51 -8.70 -9.98
CA THR A 203 8.98 -7.48 -10.63
C THR A 203 8.89 -7.69 -12.15
N LEU A 204 8.05 -6.92 -12.85
CA LEU A 204 7.96 -7.00 -14.31
C LEU A 204 9.27 -6.65 -15.03
N GLN A 205 10.11 -5.79 -14.44
CA GLN A 205 11.40 -5.43 -15.02
C GLN A 205 12.39 -6.59 -15.11
N TYR A 206 12.38 -7.48 -14.12
CA TYR A 206 13.34 -8.57 -14.05
C TYR A 206 12.93 -9.78 -14.92
N ARG A 207 11.69 -9.82 -15.39
CA ARG A 207 11.16 -10.85 -16.31
C ARG A 207 11.56 -10.60 -17.78
N GLY A 208 11.75 -9.34 -18.17
CA GLY A 208 12.31 -8.98 -19.48
C GLY A 208 13.83 -8.91 -19.40
N GLY A 209 14.53 -9.77 -20.13
CA GLY A 209 16.01 -9.79 -20.18
C GLY A 209 16.62 -8.41 -20.45
N ARG A 210 17.89 -8.26 -20.03
CA ARG A 210 18.71 -7.03 -20.17
C ARG A 210 18.85 -6.61 -21.64
N ASP A 211 17.87 -5.90 -22.19
CA ASP A 211 18.10 -5.07 -23.36
C ASP A 211 18.72 -3.75 -22.87
N GLU A 212 19.98 -3.54 -23.25
CA GLU A 212 20.92 -2.50 -22.79
C GLU A 212 20.48 -1.03 -23.03
N LYS A 213 19.22 -0.78 -23.41
CA LYS A 213 18.66 0.56 -23.63
C LYS A 213 17.27 0.80 -23.05
N ASP A 214 16.67 -0.18 -22.38
CA ASP A 214 15.36 0.01 -21.75
C ASP A 214 15.49 0.97 -20.56
N GLU A 215 14.71 2.07 -20.58
CA GLU A 215 14.60 2.97 -19.43
C GLU A 215 14.19 2.15 -18.19
N GLN A 216 15.13 1.97 -17.26
CA GLN A 216 14.83 1.36 -15.98
C GLN A 216 13.78 2.23 -15.28
N HIS A 217 12.55 1.74 -15.17
CA HIS A 217 11.64 2.12 -14.10
C HIS A 217 12.40 2.05 -12.77
N ILE A 218 12.62 3.19 -12.14
CA ILE A 218 13.58 3.33 -11.03
C ILE A 218 13.06 2.63 -9.76
N SER A 219 11.75 2.39 -9.68
CA SER A 219 11.11 1.85 -8.48
C SER A 219 10.02 0.83 -8.83
N PRO A 220 10.37 -0.35 -9.37
CA PRO A 220 9.36 -1.38 -9.65
C PRO A 220 8.76 -1.92 -8.34
N LEU A 221 7.44 -1.88 -8.21
CA LEU A 221 6.74 -2.53 -7.10
C LEU A 221 6.78 -4.05 -7.28
N GLN A 222 6.93 -4.80 -6.18
CA GLN A 222 6.96 -6.27 -6.21
C GLN A 222 5.56 -6.81 -6.54
N LEU A 223 5.49 -7.81 -7.43
CA LEU A 223 4.24 -8.45 -7.81
C LEU A 223 3.54 -9.11 -6.61
N ASP A 224 4.31 -9.71 -5.70
CA ASP A 224 3.74 -10.34 -4.50
C ASP A 224 2.93 -9.35 -3.65
N VAL A 225 3.35 -8.09 -3.57
CA VAL A 225 2.65 -7.05 -2.80
C VAL A 225 1.29 -6.76 -3.43
N ILE A 226 1.28 -6.63 -4.76
CA ILE A 226 0.10 -6.30 -5.56
C ILE A 226 -0.89 -7.45 -5.52
N GLU A 227 -0.43 -8.67 -5.79
CA GLU A 227 -1.25 -9.87 -5.83
C GLU A 227 -1.95 -10.12 -4.48
N ARG A 228 -1.25 -9.91 -3.35
CA ARG A 228 -1.87 -9.98 -2.01
C ARG A 228 -2.99 -8.96 -1.83
N CYS A 229 -2.77 -7.71 -2.26
CA CYS A 229 -3.80 -6.67 -2.18
C CYS A 229 -5.03 -7.00 -3.04
N VAL A 230 -4.81 -7.53 -4.26
CA VAL A 230 -5.88 -7.95 -5.17
C VAL A 230 -6.66 -9.12 -4.57
N ASP A 231 -5.98 -10.11 -3.99
CA ASP A 231 -6.62 -11.28 -3.38
C ASP A 231 -7.45 -10.92 -2.13
N LEU A 232 -6.94 -9.98 -1.31
CA LEU A 232 -7.61 -9.55 -0.08
C LEU A 232 -8.83 -8.65 -0.31
N TRP A 233 -8.77 -7.78 -1.33
CA TRP A 233 -9.67 -6.63 -1.42
C TRP A 233 -10.39 -6.47 -2.76
N SER A 234 -10.43 -7.53 -3.59
CA SER A 234 -11.26 -7.54 -4.80
C SER A 234 -11.81 -8.92 -5.11
N ASN A 235 -13.05 -8.99 -5.59
CA ASN A 235 -13.62 -10.21 -6.16
C ASN A 235 -13.11 -10.43 -7.60
N PRO A 236 -13.05 -11.69 -8.07
CA PRO A 236 -12.85 -11.98 -9.50
C PRO A 236 -13.85 -11.20 -10.38
N GLY A 237 -13.40 -10.72 -11.54
CA GLY A 237 -14.19 -9.92 -12.47
C GLY A 237 -14.35 -8.43 -12.10
N GLU A 238 -14.03 -8.03 -10.87
CA GLU A 238 -14.01 -6.62 -10.48
C GLU A 238 -12.90 -5.83 -11.16
N THR A 239 -12.97 -4.50 -11.09
CA THR A 239 -11.97 -3.61 -11.66
C THR A 239 -10.99 -3.13 -10.59
N VAL A 240 -9.70 -3.39 -10.80
CA VAL A 240 -8.60 -2.79 -10.05
C VAL A 240 -8.13 -1.54 -10.78
N PHE A 241 -8.21 -0.40 -10.10
CA PHE A 241 -7.83 0.90 -10.66
C PHE A 241 -6.51 1.40 -10.08
N THR A 242 -5.60 1.89 -10.95
CA THR A 242 -4.37 2.58 -10.56
C THR A 242 -4.20 3.92 -11.31
N PRO A 243 -4.18 5.08 -10.62
CA PRO A 243 -3.98 6.37 -11.28
C PRO A 243 -2.54 6.64 -11.69
N PHE A 244 -1.59 5.78 -11.27
CA PHE A 244 -0.16 5.88 -11.58
C PHE A 244 0.34 4.51 -12.03
N ALA A 245 -0.04 4.11 -13.24
CA ALA A 245 0.12 2.74 -13.70
C ALA A 245 1.59 2.34 -13.94
N GLY A 246 2.51 3.29 -14.17
CA GLY A 246 3.91 2.99 -14.44
C GLY A 246 4.04 2.04 -15.62
N ILE A 247 4.79 0.94 -15.44
CA ILE A 247 4.92 -0.15 -16.42
C ILE A 247 3.79 -1.18 -16.36
N GLY A 248 2.67 -0.86 -15.69
CA GLY A 248 1.46 -1.68 -15.66
C GLY A 248 1.48 -2.86 -14.68
N SER A 249 2.33 -2.85 -13.65
CA SER A 249 2.43 -3.98 -12.70
C SER A 249 1.12 -4.30 -11.99
N GLU A 250 0.38 -3.28 -11.54
CA GLU A 250 -0.90 -3.44 -10.87
C GLU A 250 -1.98 -3.97 -11.81
N ILE A 251 -2.01 -3.47 -13.05
CA ILE A 251 -2.96 -3.89 -14.08
C ILE A 251 -2.66 -5.33 -14.52
N HIS A 252 -1.39 -5.65 -14.74
CA HIS A 252 -0.94 -6.99 -15.10
C HIS A 252 -1.35 -8.01 -14.03
N ALA A 253 -1.05 -7.76 -12.75
CA ALA A 253 -1.41 -8.67 -11.67
C ALA A 253 -2.93 -8.83 -11.53
N ALA A 254 -3.69 -7.73 -11.66
CA ALA A 254 -5.15 -7.80 -11.63
C ALA A 254 -5.69 -8.71 -12.75
N VAL A 255 -5.25 -8.52 -13.99
CA VAL A 255 -5.67 -9.32 -15.14
C VAL A 255 -5.25 -10.79 -14.99
N GLU A 256 -4.01 -11.04 -14.58
CA GLU A 256 -3.52 -12.41 -14.32
C GLU A 256 -4.36 -13.14 -13.26
N MET A 257 -4.88 -12.40 -12.26
CA MET A 257 -5.74 -12.93 -11.21
C MET A 257 -7.24 -12.93 -11.60
N GLY A 258 -7.59 -12.73 -12.86
CA GLY A 258 -8.97 -12.77 -13.33
C GLY A 258 -9.82 -11.56 -12.93
N ARG A 259 -9.18 -10.41 -12.67
CA ARG A 259 -9.84 -9.11 -12.52
C ARG A 259 -9.66 -8.28 -13.80
N ARG A 260 -10.35 -7.15 -13.90
CA ARG A 260 -10.10 -6.13 -14.93
C ARG A 260 -9.13 -5.10 -14.38
N GLY A 261 -8.20 -4.62 -15.18
CA GLY A 261 -7.31 -3.52 -14.79
C GLY A 261 -7.65 -2.23 -15.53
N LEU A 262 -7.56 -1.10 -14.82
CA LEU A 262 -7.69 0.24 -15.39
C LEU A 262 -6.60 1.14 -14.82
N GLY A 263 -5.96 1.96 -15.65
CA GLY A 263 -5.07 2.96 -15.12
C GLY A 263 -4.61 4.01 -16.11
N PHE A 264 -3.91 5.01 -15.56
CA PHE A 264 -3.35 6.13 -16.30
C PHE A 264 -1.84 6.17 -16.14
N GLU A 265 -1.13 6.50 -17.21
CA GLU A 265 0.31 6.77 -17.18
C GLU A 265 0.61 7.92 -18.14
N LEU A 266 1.40 8.89 -17.68
CA LEU A 266 1.70 10.10 -18.44
C LEU A 266 2.96 9.97 -19.28
N LYS A 267 3.90 9.10 -18.88
CA LYS A 267 5.15 8.89 -19.59
C LYS A 267 4.95 7.87 -20.71
N ASP A 268 5.02 8.33 -21.95
CA ASP A 268 4.82 7.50 -23.16
C ASP A 268 5.64 6.20 -23.15
N THR A 269 6.89 6.25 -22.69
CA THR A 269 7.76 5.06 -22.64
C THR A 269 7.30 4.04 -21.61
N TYR A 270 6.76 4.48 -20.46
CA TYR A 270 6.20 3.59 -19.44
C TYR A 270 4.86 3.02 -19.89
N PHE A 271 4.02 3.84 -20.52
CA PHE A 271 2.77 3.40 -21.13
C PHE A 271 3.01 2.32 -22.19
N ALA A 272 3.95 2.55 -23.12
CA ALA A 272 4.30 1.57 -24.14
C ALA A 272 4.82 0.25 -23.53
N LYS A 273 5.61 0.32 -22.46
CA LYS A 273 6.07 -0.86 -21.73
C LYS A 273 4.91 -1.59 -21.03
N ALA A 274 3.96 -0.87 -20.45
CA ALA A 274 2.75 -1.44 -19.86
C ALA A 274 1.92 -2.21 -20.90
N VAL A 275 1.71 -1.61 -22.08
CA VAL A 275 1.03 -2.28 -23.20
C VAL A 275 1.77 -3.57 -23.61
N LYS A 276 3.10 -3.51 -23.74
CA LYS A 276 3.91 -4.71 -24.05
C LYS A 276 3.72 -5.81 -23.01
N ASN A 277 3.82 -5.48 -21.72
CA ASN A 277 3.65 -6.45 -20.64
C ASN A 277 2.24 -7.08 -20.64
N LEU A 278 1.21 -6.31 -21.00
CA LEU A 278 -0.16 -6.83 -21.09
C LEU A 278 -0.38 -7.73 -22.31
N ASN A 279 0.19 -7.38 -23.47
CA ASN A 279 0.12 -8.25 -24.66
C ASN A 279 0.85 -9.58 -24.45
N GLU A 280 2.00 -9.56 -23.75
CA GLU A 280 2.72 -10.78 -23.37
C GLU A 280 1.92 -11.64 -22.37
N LEU A 281 1.18 -10.99 -21.46
CA LEU A 281 0.26 -11.69 -20.55
C LEU A 281 -0.90 -12.33 -21.32
N ASP A 282 -1.53 -11.60 -22.23
CA ASP A 282 -2.67 -12.04 -23.03
C ASP A 282 -2.32 -13.31 -23.82
N ALA A 283 -1.20 -13.29 -24.55
CA ALA A 283 -0.71 -14.44 -25.29
C ALA A 283 -0.48 -15.68 -24.39
N ARG A 284 0.04 -15.49 -23.18
CA ARG A 284 0.24 -16.57 -22.23
C ARG A 284 -1.08 -17.13 -21.69
N LEU A 285 -2.08 -16.27 -21.47
CA LEU A 285 -3.40 -16.71 -21.02
C LEU A 285 -4.11 -17.52 -22.11
N ASP A 286 -4.03 -17.07 -23.37
CA ASP A 286 -4.56 -17.81 -24.52
C ASP A 286 -3.92 -19.20 -24.65
N GLU A 287 -2.59 -19.30 -24.49
CA GLU A 287 -1.87 -20.58 -24.48
C GLU A 287 -2.33 -21.50 -23.35
N MET A 288 -2.56 -20.95 -22.15
CA MET A 288 -3.05 -21.73 -21.01
C MET A 288 -4.49 -22.22 -21.22
N GLU A 289 -5.37 -21.37 -21.76
CA GLU A 289 -6.76 -21.75 -22.06
C GLU A 289 -6.79 -22.87 -23.11
N ALA A 290 -5.97 -22.77 -24.16
CA ALA A 290 -5.84 -23.80 -25.19
C ALA A 290 -5.30 -25.15 -24.66
N LEU A 291 -4.50 -25.14 -23.58
CA LEU A 291 -4.02 -26.37 -22.93
C LEU A 291 -5.07 -27.03 -22.02
N LEU A 292 -6.05 -26.26 -21.56
CA LEU A 292 -7.12 -26.71 -20.65
C LEU A 292 -8.41 -27.10 -21.39
N SER A 293 -8.55 -26.70 -22.66
CA SER A 293 -9.65 -27.05 -23.58
C SER A 293 -9.44 -28.37 -24.31
#